data_AF-A0A8H6HDW1-F1
#
_entry.id   AF-A0A8H6HDW1-F1
#
_cell.length_a   1.000
_cell.length_b   1.000
_cell.length_c   1.000
_cell.angle_alpha   90.00
_cell.angle_beta   90.00
_cell.angle_gamma   90.00
#
_symmetry.space_group_name_H-M   'P 1'
#
loop_
_entity.id
_entity.type
_entity.pdbx_description
1 polymer ?
#
loop_
_entity_poly.entity_id
_entity_poly.type
_entity_poly.pdbx_seq_one_letter_code
_entity_poly.pdbx_strand_id
1 'polypeptide(L)'
;RFLHTGSLLYITAAVRALQIAVELTPEDSAHLPDRLSRLGAPLICCFKRTGRLLNIAKAVSGHQRAVDLTPADHPDLPVHLIHLGIAFTTCFRQTGRLPVIAEAVSAHHIAIDLTPEDHPEL
;
A
#
# COMPACT_ATOMS: atom_id res chain seq x y z
N ARG A 1 -2.73 -29.51 -1.07
CA ARG A 1 -3.84 -28.58 -1.39
C ARG A 1 -4.33 -27.80 -0.15
N PHE A 2 -4.53 -28.45 1.01
CA PHE A 2 -5.00 -27.82 2.27
C PHE A 2 -4.10 -26.68 2.81
N LEU A 3 -2.77 -26.85 2.77
CA LEU A 3 -1.80 -25.85 3.27
C LEU A 3 -1.84 -24.53 2.47
N HIS A 4 -2.17 -24.59 1.18
CA HIS A 4 -2.23 -23.42 0.30
C HIS A 4 -3.48 -22.57 0.57
N THR A 5 -4.63 -23.22 0.75
CA THR A 5 -5.90 -22.57 1.06
C THR A 5 -5.91 -21.97 2.46
N GLY A 6 -5.40 -22.71 3.46
CA GLY A 6 -5.31 -22.20 4.83
C GLY A 6 -4.39 -20.99 4.92
N SER A 7 -3.23 -21.03 4.26
CA SER A 7 -2.28 -19.92 4.29
C SER A 7 -2.79 -18.69 3.51
N LEU A 8 -3.56 -18.84 2.44
CA LEU A 8 -4.21 -17.71 1.77
C LEU A 8 -5.26 -17.03 2.68
N LEU A 9 -6.06 -17.82 3.40
CA LEU A 9 -7.06 -17.30 4.35
C LEU A 9 -6.40 -16.42 5.41
N TYR A 10 -5.31 -16.90 6.04
CA TYR A 10 -4.58 -16.13 7.04
C TYR A 10 -4.00 -14.82 6.48
N ILE A 11 -3.43 -14.85 5.27
CA ILE A 11 -2.90 -13.62 4.64
C ILE A 11 -4.05 -12.65 4.36
N THR A 12 -5.18 -13.11 3.83
CA THR A 12 -6.33 -12.22 3.57
C THR A 12 -6.93 -11.64 4.83
N ALA A 13 -6.93 -12.39 5.94
CA ALA A 13 -7.35 -11.88 7.24
C ALA A 13 -6.38 -10.81 7.77
N ALA A 14 -5.07 -11.03 7.63
CA ALA A 14 -4.04 -10.06 8.00
C ALA A 14 -4.15 -8.76 7.18
N VAL A 15 -4.39 -8.86 5.87
CA VAL A 15 -4.63 -7.70 5.01
C VAL A 15 -5.84 -6.90 5.48
N ARG A 16 -6.96 -7.56 5.79
CA ARG A 16 -8.18 -6.88 6.27
C ARG A 16 -7.94 -6.17 7.60
N ALA A 17 -7.30 -6.83 8.56
CA ALA A 17 -7.02 -6.24 9.87
C ALA A 17 -6.12 -5.00 9.76
N LEU A 18 -5.08 -5.07 8.91
CA LEU A 18 -4.16 -3.95 8.68
C LEU A 18 -4.81 -2.82 7.87
N GLN A 19 -5.74 -3.12 6.96
CA GLN A 19 -6.54 -2.09 6.26
C GLN A 19 -7.38 -1.30 7.24
N ILE A 20 -8.14 -2.00 8.11
CA ILE A 20 -8.92 -1.35 9.16
C ILE A 20 -8.00 -0.52 10.08
N ALA A 21 -6.84 -1.06 10.44
CA ALA A 21 -5.88 -0.31 11.26
C ALA A 21 -5.43 0.99 10.59
N VAL A 22 -5.17 0.98 9.27
CA VAL A 22 -4.84 2.19 8.49
C VAL A 22 -6.01 3.16 8.44
N GLU A 23 -7.23 2.68 8.12
CA GLU A 23 -8.44 3.49 8.03
C GLU A 23 -8.81 4.18 9.35
N LEU A 24 -8.52 3.54 10.49
CA LEU A 24 -8.75 4.09 11.82
C LEU A 24 -7.59 4.97 12.33
N THR A 25 -6.52 5.12 11.55
CA THR A 25 -5.40 6.00 11.92
C THR A 25 -5.64 7.39 11.34
N PRO A 26 -5.64 8.44 12.17
CA PRO A 26 -5.64 9.82 11.66
C PRO A 26 -4.49 10.07 10.68
N GLU A 27 -4.72 10.92 9.67
CA GLU A 27 -3.73 11.17 8.62
C GLU A 27 -2.45 11.86 9.14
N ASP A 28 -2.58 12.64 10.21
CA ASP A 28 -1.51 13.34 10.91
C ASP A 28 -0.74 12.48 11.91
N SER A 29 -1.13 11.20 12.08
CA SER A 29 -0.49 10.31 13.04
C SER A 29 0.91 9.89 12.60
N ALA A 30 1.88 10.06 13.48
CA ALA A 30 3.25 9.52 13.30
C ALA A 30 3.29 7.99 13.15
N HIS A 31 2.21 7.27 13.49
CA HIS A 31 2.12 5.81 13.32
C HIS A 31 1.60 5.39 11.95
N LEU A 32 1.06 6.31 11.15
CA LEU A 32 0.49 6.00 9.85
C LEU A 32 1.52 5.43 8.86
N PRO A 33 2.74 6.00 8.70
CA PRO A 33 3.76 5.46 7.80
C PRO A 33 4.09 3.99 8.11
N ASP A 34 4.24 3.66 9.39
CA ASP A 34 4.49 2.31 9.88
C ASP A 34 3.36 1.35 9.55
N ARG A 35 2.11 1.76 9.78
CA ARG A 35 0.92 0.93 9.49
C ARG A 35 0.79 0.68 7.98
N LEU A 36 1.01 1.69 7.15
CA LEU A 36 1.03 1.58 5.69
C LEU A 36 2.13 0.63 5.21
N SER A 37 3.35 0.80 5.73
CA SER A 37 4.50 -0.07 5.45
C SER A 37 4.19 -1.53 5.83
N ARG A 38 3.59 -1.77 7.01
CA ARG A 38 3.23 -3.10 7.48
C ARG A 38 2.12 -3.77 6.67
N LEU A 39 1.19 -2.99 6.09
CA LEU A 39 0.14 -3.50 5.21
C LEU A 39 0.69 -4.01 3.86
N GLY A 40 1.78 -3.44 3.36
CA GLY A 40 2.33 -3.80 2.05
C GLY A 40 2.86 -5.23 1.95
N ALA A 41 3.51 -5.75 2.99
CA ALA A 41 4.07 -7.11 2.99
C ALA A 41 3.03 -8.24 2.75
N PRO A 42 1.91 -8.31 3.50
CA PRO A 42 0.88 -9.33 3.23
C PRO A 42 0.19 -9.11 1.89
N LEU A 43 0.06 -7.88 1.39
CA LEU A 43 -0.46 -7.60 0.05
C LEU A 43 0.47 -8.15 -1.05
N ILE A 44 1.78 -7.98 -0.93
CA ILE A 44 2.78 -8.60 -1.82
C ILE A 44 2.65 -10.13 -1.80
N CYS A 45 2.50 -10.72 -0.61
CA CYS A 45 2.33 -12.17 -0.48
C CYS A 45 1.02 -12.65 -1.14
N CYS A 46 -0.08 -11.93 -0.93
CA CYS A 46 -1.35 -12.16 -1.60
C CYS A 46 -1.21 -12.06 -3.13
N PHE A 47 -0.51 -11.06 -3.65
CA PHE A 47 -0.23 -10.93 -5.08
C PHE A 47 0.53 -12.13 -5.62
N LYS A 48 1.65 -12.51 -4.99
CA LYS A 48 2.48 -13.64 -5.44
C LYS A 48 1.70 -14.96 -5.57
N ARG A 49 0.65 -15.14 -4.75
CA ARG A 49 -0.18 -16.35 -4.73
C ARG A 49 -1.39 -16.30 -5.65
N THR A 50 -1.98 -15.11 -5.82
CA THR A 50 -3.25 -14.96 -6.54
C THR A 50 -3.12 -14.32 -7.91
N GLY A 51 -1.96 -13.73 -8.22
CA GLY A 51 -1.73 -12.95 -9.43
C GLY A 51 -2.54 -11.64 -9.51
N ARG A 52 -3.32 -11.30 -8.47
CA ARG A 52 -4.21 -10.14 -8.49
C ARG A 52 -3.41 -8.83 -8.46
N LEU A 53 -3.34 -8.16 -9.60
CA LEU A 53 -2.63 -6.88 -9.76
C LEU A 53 -3.05 -5.81 -8.75
N LEU A 54 -4.32 -5.80 -8.34
CA LEU A 54 -4.81 -4.87 -7.33
C LEU A 54 -4.05 -4.98 -6.00
N ASN A 55 -3.61 -6.19 -5.60
CA ASN A 55 -2.89 -6.35 -4.34
C ASN A 55 -1.50 -5.73 -4.40
N ILE A 56 -0.77 -5.90 -5.52
CA ILE A 56 0.55 -5.29 -5.67
C ILE A 56 0.47 -3.78 -5.88
N ALA A 57 -0.55 -3.29 -6.58
CA ALA A 57 -0.81 -1.85 -6.71
C ALA A 57 -1.07 -1.19 -5.34
N LYS A 58 -1.90 -1.82 -4.50
CA LYS A 58 -2.13 -1.36 -3.11
C LYS A 58 -0.86 -1.41 -2.26
N ALA A 59 -0.02 -2.43 -2.42
CA ALA A 59 1.25 -2.51 -1.69
C ALA A 59 2.20 -1.38 -2.08
N VAL A 60 2.35 -1.12 -3.39
CA VAL A 60 3.18 -0.02 -3.90
C VAL A 60 2.66 1.32 -3.41
N SER A 61 1.36 1.59 -3.55
CA SER A 61 0.74 2.83 -3.09
C SER A 61 0.91 3.03 -1.58
N GLY A 62 0.72 1.97 -0.78
CA GLY A 62 0.93 2.04 0.67
C GLY A 62 2.37 2.35 1.05
N HIS A 63 3.35 1.67 0.42
CA HIS A 63 4.77 1.94 0.67
C HIS A 63 5.20 3.33 0.19
N GLN A 64 4.67 3.80 -0.94
CA GLN A 64 4.94 5.15 -1.44
C GLN A 64 4.41 6.18 -0.45
N ARG A 65 3.16 6.04 -0.01
CA ARG A 65 2.58 6.95 0.98
C ARG A 65 3.33 6.92 2.32
N ALA A 66 3.86 5.76 2.74
CA ALA A 66 4.74 5.69 3.91
C ALA A 66 6.02 6.53 3.70
N VAL A 67 6.65 6.43 2.54
CA VAL A 67 7.82 7.27 2.19
C VAL A 67 7.47 8.75 2.19
N ASP A 68 6.34 9.13 1.59
CA ASP A 68 5.92 10.53 1.45
C ASP A 68 5.58 11.18 2.80
N LEU A 69 5.08 10.41 3.76
CA LEU A 69 4.72 10.88 5.10
C LEU A 69 5.90 10.84 6.09
N THR A 70 7.02 10.24 5.74
CA THR A 70 8.19 10.12 6.62
C THR A 70 9.20 11.24 6.34
N PRO A 71 9.60 12.06 7.33
CA PRO A 71 10.62 13.09 7.15
C PRO A 71 11.94 12.54 6.63
N ALA A 72 12.66 13.36 5.84
CA ALA A 72 13.91 12.97 5.19
C ALA A 72 15.03 12.52 6.16
N ASP A 73 15.01 13.05 7.39
CA ASP A 73 15.96 12.76 8.47
C ASP A 73 15.49 11.66 9.43
N HIS A 74 14.30 11.10 9.21
CA HIS A 74 13.73 10.07 10.08
C HIS A 74 14.47 8.73 9.92
N PRO A 75 14.83 8.04 11.02
CA PRO A 75 15.62 6.81 10.97
C PRO A 75 14.95 5.65 10.22
N ASP A 76 13.62 5.65 10.12
CA ASP A 76 12.86 4.59 9.44
C ASP A 76 12.65 4.82 7.93
N LEU A 77 12.97 6.01 7.40
CA LEU A 77 12.84 6.29 5.96
C LEU A 77 13.58 5.28 5.06
N PRO A 78 14.82 4.86 5.36
CA PRO A 78 15.51 3.85 4.57
C PRO A 78 14.74 2.52 4.52
N VAL A 79 14.07 2.14 5.60
CA VAL A 79 13.26 0.90 5.68
C VAL A 79 12.05 1.00 4.75
N HIS A 80 11.34 2.14 4.74
CA HIS A 80 10.21 2.35 3.84
C HIS A 80 10.62 2.32 2.36
N LEU A 81 11.75 2.94 2.02
CA LEU A 81 12.32 2.92 0.67
C LEU A 81 12.70 1.50 0.22
N ILE A 82 13.30 0.71 1.11
CA ILE A 82 13.60 -0.71 0.84
C ILE A 82 12.31 -1.49 0.53
N HIS A 83 11.26 -1.29 1.33
CA HIS A 83 9.99 -1.98 1.11
C HIS A 83 9.33 -1.57 -0.21
N LEU A 84 9.36 -0.28 -0.56
CA LEU A 84 8.89 0.22 -1.85
C LEU A 84 9.66 -0.42 -3.02
N GLY A 85 10.99 -0.49 -2.93
CA GLY A 85 11.84 -1.16 -3.93
C GLY A 85 11.52 -2.65 -4.09
N ILE A 86 11.25 -3.35 -2.99
CA ILE A 86 10.81 -4.76 -3.01
C ILE A 86 9.46 -4.91 -3.71
N ALA A 87 8.52 -4.00 -3.48
CA ALA A 87 7.21 -4.01 -4.12
C ALA A 87 7.34 -3.81 -5.64
N PHE A 88 8.11 -2.81 -6.08
CA PHE A 88 8.37 -2.58 -7.51
C PHE A 88 9.06 -3.77 -8.17
N THR A 89 10.12 -4.29 -7.54
CA THR A 89 10.86 -5.45 -8.05
C THR A 89 9.95 -6.67 -8.17
N THR A 90 9.09 -6.91 -7.18
CA THR A 90 8.13 -8.02 -7.22
C THR A 90 7.11 -7.84 -8.36
N CYS A 91 6.59 -6.62 -8.53
CA CYS A 91 5.64 -6.32 -9.59
C CYS A 91 6.26 -6.55 -10.98
N PHE A 92 7.45 -6.00 -11.20
CA PHE A 92 8.18 -6.14 -12.45
C PHE A 92 8.48 -7.61 -12.77
N ARG A 93 8.96 -8.38 -11.78
CA ARG A 93 9.30 -9.79 -11.98
C ARG A 93 8.11 -10.68 -12.36
N GLN A 94 6.90 -10.37 -11.86
CA GLN A 94 5.71 -11.20 -12.14
C GLN A 94 4.90 -10.73 -13.34
N THR A 95 4.94 -9.43 -13.67
CA THR A 95 4.09 -8.88 -14.72
C THR A 95 4.87 -8.44 -15.96
N GLY A 96 6.21 -8.31 -15.86
CA GLY A 96 7.05 -7.68 -16.87
C GLY A 96 6.82 -6.16 -16.99
N ARG A 97 5.99 -5.59 -16.11
CA ARG A 97 5.61 -4.17 -16.12
C ARG A 97 5.94 -3.58 -14.76
N LEU A 98 6.45 -2.36 -14.75
CA LEU A 98 6.34 -1.54 -13.55
C LEU A 98 4.89 -1.09 -13.47
N PRO A 99 4.24 -1.13 -12.29
CA PRO A 99 2.92 -0.57 -12.15
C PRO A 99 3.07 0.91 -12.48
N VAL A 100 2.51 1.32 -13.62
CA VAL A 100 2.53 2.71 -14.04
C VAL A 100 1.65 3.44 -13.04
N ILE A 101 2.29 4.10 -12.08
CA ILE A 101 1.72 4.90 -11.00
C ILE A 101 0.62 5.86 -11.51
N ALA A 102 0.64 6.19 -12.81
CA ALA A 102 -0.34 7.02 -13.50
C ALA A 102 -1.81 6.57 -13.31
N GLU A 103 -2.14 5.27 -13.24
CA GLU A 103 -3.54 4.86 -13.03
C GLU A 103 -3.99 5.04 -11.56
N ALA A 104 -3.09 4.82 -10.61
CA ALA A 104 -3.37 5.04 -9.18
C ALA A 104 -3.45 6.53 -8.83
N VAL A 105 -2.60 7.36 -9.46
CA VAL A 105 -2.64 8.82 -9.37
C VAL A 105 -3.85 9.39 -10.11
N SER A 106 -4.21 8.84 -11.28
CA SER A 106 -5.44 9.23 -12.00
C SER A 106 -6.70 8.91 -11.20
N ALA A 107 -6.75 7.76 -10.52
CA ALA A 107 -7.84 7.43 -9.60
C ALA A 107 -7.89 8.36 -8.36
N HIS A 108 -6.75 8.84 -7.87
CA HIS A 108 -6.69 9.87 -6.81
C HIS A 108 -7.10 11.25 -7.32
N HIS A 109 -6.71 11.65 -8.53
CA HIS A 109 -7.15 12.89 -9.16
C HIS A 109 -8.66 12.89 -9.41
N ILE A 110 -9.24 11.79 -9.88
CA ILE A 110 -10.70 11.64 -10.02
C ILE A 110 -11.39 11.74 -8.66
N ALA A 111 -10.79 11.22 -7.58
CA ALA A 111 -11.35 11.34 -6.23
C ALA A 111 -11.29 12.80 -5.71
N ILE A 112 -10.23 13.54 -6.02
CA ILE A 112 -10.10 14.96 -5.69
C ILE A 112 -11.09 15.81 -6.49
N ASP A 113 -11.23 15.57 -7.80
CA ASP A 113 -12.15 16.30 -8.69
C ASP A 113 -13.64 16.05 -8.37
N LEU A 114 -13.96 14.95 -7.68
CA LEU A 114 -15.32 14.60 -7.25
C LEU A 114 -15.67 15.11 -5.84
N THR A 115 -14.74 15.80 -5.16
CA THR A 115 -15.01 16.41 -3.86
C THR A 115 -15.46 17.87 -4.08
N PRO A 116 -16.71 18.27 -3.77
CA PRO A 116 -17.19 19.63 -4.03
C PRO A 116 -16.48 20.65 -3.13
N GLU A 117 -16.16 21.83 -3.69
CA GLU A 117 -15.38 22.94 -3.11
C GLU A 117 -15.91 23.54 -1.78
N ASP A 118 -17.06 23.10 -1.25
CA ASP A 118 -17.66 23.69 -0.05
C ASP A 118 -17.34 22.89 1.22
N HIS A 119 -16.05 22.79 1.58
CA HIS A 119 -15.67 22.49 2.97
C HIS A 119 -14.85 23.63 3.60
N PRO A 120 -15.42 24.31 4.62
CA PRO A 120 -14.86 25.52 5.17
C PRO A 120 -13.76 25.17 6.16
N GLU A 121 -12.52 25.27 5.70
CA GLU A 121 -11.35 25.71 6.47
C GLU A 121 -10.22 26.04 5.48
N LEU A 122 -10.44 27.11 4.72
CA LEU A 122 -9.39 28.06 4.30
C LEU A 122 -9.65 29.38 5.02
#